data_AF-A0A949PEF4-F1
#
_entry.id   AF-A0A949PEF4-F1
#
_cell.length_a   1.000
_cell.length_b   1.000
_cell.length_c   1.000
_cell.angle_alpha   90.00
_cell.angle_beta   90.00
_cell.angle_gamma   90.00
#
_symmetry.space_group_name_H-M   'P 1'
#
loop_
_entity.id
_entity.type
_entity.pdbx_description
1 polymer ?
#
loop_
_entity_poly.entity_id
_entity_poly.type
_entity_poly.pdbx_seq_one_letter_code
_entity_poly.pdbx_strand_id
1 'polypeptide(L)'
;MIKRLFLIVLGLAIGPLTAQDVLHLKDGSVIEGSVIQTNKAKVYFEDSNTGDRKWYKKNIEKLIDDTDGNKIEYKVRDIKGLEKVFTGELVKGAVSYYVVEKYNAAIKGYMQYYYIYKEGNSKVFKDLPNSLTSNYIKRMSKYFSDCPSLVKLVEQKEFTYKTTKEAIIFYNSNCSK
;
A
#
# COMPACT_ATOMS: atom_id res chain seq x y z
N MET A 1 -16.85 57.93 26.99
CA MET A 1 -16.43 57.67 25.60
C MET A 1 -16.02 56.21 25.47
N ILE A 2 -16.88 55.38 24.87
CA ILE A 2 -16.61 53.95 24.66
C ILE A 2 -16.01 53.81 23.26
N LYS A 3 -14.71 53.51 23.15
CA LYS A 3 -14.09 53.14 21.88
C LYS A 3 -14.12 51.62 21.75
N ARG A 4 -14.87 51.17 20.73
CA ARG A 4 -15.16 49.78 20.42
C ARG A 4 -13.89 49.01 20.06
N LEU A 5 -13.81 47.82 20.66
CA LEU A 5 -12.88 46.74 20.38
C LEU A 5 -13.15 46.20 18.95
N PHE A 6 -12.16 46.25 18.07
CA PHE A 6 -12.19 45.52 16.79
C PHE A 6 -11.62 44.13 17.04
N LEU A 7 -12.50 43.14 17.22
CA LEU A 7 -12.14 41.73 17.09
C LEU A 7 -12.03 41.41 15.59
N ILE A 8 -10.81 41.24 15.09
CA ILE A 8 -10.59 40.58 13.80
C ILE A 8 -10.69 39.09 14.07
N VAL A 9 -11.89 38.52 13.84
CA VAL A 9 -12.04 37.07 13.72
C VAL A 9 -11.52 36.70 12.34
N LEU A 10 -10.27 36.27 12.28
CA LEU A 10 -9.70 35.63 11.09
C LEU A 10 -10.39 34.26 10.96
N GLY A 11 -11.47 34.22 10.20
CA GLY A 11 -12.10 32.96 9.81
C GLY A 11 -11.14 32.19 8.91
N LEU A 12 -10.39 31.25 9.47
CA LEU A 12 -9.77 30.19 8.68
C LEU A 12 -10.91 29.38 8.05
N ALA A 13 -11.15 29.63 6.76
CA ALA A 13 -11.95 28.75 5.94
C ALA A 13 -11.22 27.41 5.87
N ILE A 14 -11.58 26.48 6.76
CA ILE A 14 -11.21 25.08 6.61
C ILE A 14 -12.10 24.57 5.48
N GLY A 15 -11.63 24.72 4.24
CA GLY A 15 -12.23 24.02 3.10
C GLY A 15 -12.29 22.51 3.42
N PRO A 16 -13.22 21.76 2.81
CA PRO A 16 -13.23 20.32 2.98
C PRO A 16 -11.84 19.79 2.64
N LEU A 17 -11.23 19.06 3.57
CA LEU A 17 -9.97 18.37 3.37
C LEU A 17 -10.25 17.27 2.35
N THR A 18 -10.23 17.63 1.06
CA THR A 18 -10.35 16.65 -0.02
C THR A 18 -9.18 15.71 0.14
N ALA A 19 -9.43 14.40 0.18
CA ALA A 19 -8.36 13.42 0.18
C ALA A 19 -7.40 13.75 -0.98
N GLN A 20 -6.13 13.95 -0.66
CA GLN A 20 -5.09 14.34 -1.61
C GLN A 20 -3.90 13.41 -1.42
N ASP A 21 -3.37 12.96 -2.54
CA ASP A 21 -2.17 12.17 -2.57
C ASP A 21 -0.97 13.06 -2.32
N VAL A 22 0.09 12.48 -1.74
CA VAL A 22 1.30 13.21 -1.39
C VAL A 22 2.52 12.47 -1.92
N LEU A 23 3.26 13.11 -2.82
CA LEU A 23 4.51 12.60 -3.36
C LEU A 23 5.69 13.21 -2.61
N HIS A 24 6.45 12.37 -1.91
CA HIS A 24 7.69 12.76 -1.25
C HIS A 24 8.88 12.43 -2.14
N LEU A 25 9.72 13.43 -2.42
CA LEU A 25 10.92 13.28 -3.21
C LEU A 25 12.16 13.13 -2.31
N LYS A 26 13.20 12.48 -2.84
CA LYS A 26 14.46 12.21 -2.12
C LYS A 26 15.26 13.45 -1.76
N ASP A 27 14.97 14.60 -2.38
CA ASP A 27 15.57 15.90 -2.04
C ASP A 27 14.83 16.62 -0.90
N GLY A 28 13.79 15.98 -0.33
CA GLY A 28 12.95 16.54 0.73
C GLY A 28 11.74 17.30 0.21
N SER A 29 11.60 17.52 -1.10
CA SER A 29 10.42 18.17 -1.67
C SER A 29 9.16 17.32 -1.46
N VAL A 30 8.05 18.00 -1.18
CA VAL A 30 6.73 17.38 -1.00
C VAL A 30 5.78 18.02 -1.99
N ILE A 31 5.04 17.18 -2.71
CA ILE A 31 4.10 17.62 -3.74
C ILE A 31 2.74 17.02 -3.41
N GLU A 32 1.77 17.88 -3.14
CA GLU A 32 0.37 17.51 -2.91
C GLU A 32 -0.38 17.49 -4.24
N GLY A 33 -1.35 16.60 -4.37
CA GLY A 33 -2.11 16.47 -5.61
C GLY A 33 -2.78 15.13 -5.81
N SER A 34 -2.71 14.61 -7.04
CA SER A 34 -3.39 13.37 -7.40
C SER A 34 -2.51 12.45 -8.25
N VAL A 35 -2.48 11.18 -7.86
CA VAL A 35 -1.87 10.10 -8.63
C VAL A 35 -2.78 9.78 -9.80
N ILE A 36 -2.32 10.10 -11.00
CA ILE A 36 -3.02 9.74 -12.23
C ILE A 36 -2.62 8.33 -12.65
N GLN A 37 -1.32 8.01 -12.57
CA GLN A 37 -0.82 6.69 -12.95
C GLN A 37 0.47 6.24 -12.28
N THR A 38 0.53 4.96 -11.90
CA THR A 38 1.78 4.30 -11.51
C THR A 38 2.26 3.32 -12.59
N ASN A 39 3.57 3.28 -12.81
CA ASN A 39 4.20 2.30 -13.69
C ASN A 39 5.60 1.96 -13.18
N LYS A 40 5.78 0.75 -12.63
CA LYS A 40 7.03 0.33 -11.99
C LYS A 40 7.36 1.33 -10.87
N ALA A 41 8.57 1.89 -10.87
CA ALA A 41 9.04 2.90 -9.93
C ALA A 41 8.80 4.34 -10.44
N LYS A 42 7.72 4.55 -11.20
CA LYS A 42 7.35 5.85 -11.78
C LYS A 42 5.93 6.21 -11.40
N VAL A 43 5.69 7.50 -11.15
CA VAL A 43 4.37 8.06 -10.86
C VAL A 43 4.10 9.21 -11.83
N TYR A 44 2.96 9.18 -12.49
CA TYR A 44 2.37 10.30 -13.22
C TYR A 44 1.42 11.00 -12.27
N PHE A 45 1.73 12.25 -11.96
CA PHE A 45 1.11 12.98 -10.86
C PHE A 45 0.69 14.37 -11.34
N GLU A 46 -0.46 14.82 -10.87
CA GLU A 46 -1.00 16.16 -11.08
C GLU A 46 -0.79 16.98 -9.80
N ASP A 47 -0.04 18.08 -9.90
CA ASP A 47 0.22 18.99 -8.78
C ASP A 47 -1.06 19.80 -8.46
N SER A 48 -1.51 19.82 -7.20
CA SER A 48 -2.72 20.55 -6.80
C SER A 48 -2.56 22.07 -6.88
N ASN A 49 -1.34 22.59 -6.77
CA ASN A 49 -1.06 24.02 -6.79
C ASN A 49 -0.97 24.57 -8.20
N THR A 50 -0.32 23.83 -9.11
CA THR A 50 -0.09 24.33 -10.49
C THR A 50 -1.02 23.70 -11.52
N GLY A 51 -1.63 22.55 -11.22
CA GLY A 51 -2.36 21.74 -12.21
C GLY A 51 -1.44 21.02 -13.20
N ASP A 52 -0.11 21.14 -13.05
CA ASP A 52 0.83 20.51 -13.97
C ASP A 52 0.86 19.00 -13.79
N ARG A 53 0.88 18.30 -14.92
CA ARG A 53 0.95 16.83 -14.95
C ARG A 53 2.30 16.39 -15.49
N LYS A 54 3.03 15.59 -14.73
CA LYS A 54 4.33 15.04 -15.18
C LYS A 54 4.68 13.70 -14.57
N TRP A 55 5.60 13.01 -15.25
CA TRP A 55 6.16 11.75 -14.76
C TRP A 55 7.36 11.98 -13.85
N TYR A 56 7.31 11.41 -12.66
CA TYR A 56 8.42 11.29 -11.71
C TYR A 56 9.03 9.88 -11.86
N LYS A 57 10.35 9.78 -12.10
CA LYS A 57 10.95 8.50 -12.57
C LYS A 57 12.14 7.94 -11.77
N LYS A 58 12.74 8.65 -10.81
CA LYS A 58 13.96 8.20 -10.06
C LYS A 58 14.17 8.81 -8.66
N ASN A 59 13.56 9.96 -8.38
CA ASN A 59 13.76 10.70 -7.13
C ASN A 59 12.57 10.63 -6.17
N ILE A 60 11.77 9.57 -6.26
CA ILE A 60 10.64 9.39 -5.35
C ILE A 60 11.15 8.63 -4.13
N GLU A 61 10.91 9.19 -2.95
CA GLU A 61 11.13 8.52 -1.67
C GLU A 61 9.93 7.64 -1.34
N LYS A 62 8.73 8.23 -1.35
CA LYS A 62 7.47 7.54 -1.08
C LYS A 62 6.29 8.30 -1.70
N LEU A 63 5.19 7.58 -1.85
CA LEU A 63 3.89 8.12 -2.22
C LEU A 63 2.91 7.78 -1.09
N ILE A 64 2.16 8.76 -0.62
CA ILE A 64 0.99 8.55 0.23
C ILE A 64 -0.23 8.67 -0.68
N ASP A 65 -0.95 7.57 -0.84
CA ASP A 65 -2.25 7.52 -1.51
C ASP A 65 -3.33 7.68 -0.44
N ASP A 66 -4.17 8.70 -0.54
CA ASP A 66 -5.27 8.94 0.37
C ASP A 66 -6.61 8.78 -0.37
N THR A 67 -7.22 7.61 -0.19
CA THR A 67 -8.55 7.33 -0.73
C THR A 67 -9.57 7.39 0.40
N ASP A 68 -10.36 8.47 0.46
CA ASP A 68 -11.42 8.70 1.45
C ASP A 68 -10.94 8.59 2.90
N GLY A 69 -9.74 9.07 3.21
CA GLY A 69 -9.12 9.00 4.54
C GLY A 69 -8.34 7.71 4.82
N ASN A 70 -8.38 6.73 3.90
CA ASN A 70 -7.58 5.52 3.99
C ASN A 70 -6.23 5.75 3.32
N LYS A 71 -5.21 5.97 4.14
CA LYS A 71 -3.86 6.25 3.67
C LYS A 71 -3.06 4.97 3.49
N ILE A 72 -2.50 4.76 2.30
CA ILE A 72 -1.52 3.71 2.02
C ILE A 72 -0.19 4.36 1.64
N GLU A 73 0.87 4.01 2.38
CA GLU A 73 2.22 4.42 2.03
C GLU A 73 2.83 3.43 1.02
N TYR A 74 3.11 3.94 -0.17
CA TYR A 74 3.79 3.24 -1.25
C TYR A 74 5.27 3.61 -1.28
N LYS A 75 6.12 2.58 -1.34
CA LYS A 75 7.57 2.72 -1.53
C LYS A 75 8.04 1.87 -2.70
N VAL A 76 9.14 2.28 -3.33
CA VAL A 76 9.82 1.44 -4.31
C VAL A 76 10.57 0.35 -3.57
N ARG A 77 10.23 -0.92 -3.85
CA ARG A 77 10.98 -2.07 -3.35
C ARG A 77 11.63 -2.82 -4.50
N ASP A 78 12.79 -3.40 -4.20
CA ASP A 78 13.53 -4.26 -5.12
C ASP A 78 13.68 -5.64 -4.48
N ILE A 79 12.58 -6.39 -4.47
CA ILE A 79 12.54 -7.78 -3.99
C ILE A 79 12.32 -8.65 -5.22
N LYS A 80 13.03 -9.77 -5.35
CA LYS A 80 12.84 -10.69 -6.48
C LYS A 80 11.37 -11.12 -6.59
N GLY A 81 10.76 -10.89 -7.75
CA GLY A 81 9.32 -11.09 -8.00
C GLY A 81 8.43 -9.85 -7.78
N LEU A 82 8.95 -8.82 -7.11
CA LEU A 82 8.45 -7.44 -7.00
C LEU A 82 9.55 -6.46 -7.43
N GLU A 83 10.04 -6.63 -8.66
CA GLU A 83 11.20 -5.87 -9.12
C GLU A 83 10.77 -4.48 -9.58
N LYS A 84 11.25 -3.45 -8.86
CA LYS A 84 11.14 -2.03 -9.22
C LYS A 84 9.70 -1.55 -9.37
N VAL A 85 8.82 -1.92 -8.45
CA VAL A 85 7.42 -1.47 -8.42
C VAL A 85 7.13 -0.69 -7.14
N PHE A 86 6.20 0.26 -7.22
CA PHE A 86 5.58 0.82 -6.02
C PHE A 86 4.76 -0.27 -5.32
N THR A 87 5.06 -0.47 -4.04
CA THR A 87 4.37 -1.43 -3.18
C THR A 87 3.82 -0.69 -1.97
N GLY A 88 2.51 -0.80 -1.74
CA GLY A 88 1.87 -0.40 -0.50
C GLY A 88 2.11 -1.47 0.55
N GLU A 89 2.54 -1.09 1.76
CA GLU A 89 2.74 -2.03 2.87
C GLU A 89 1.50 -2.09 3.76
N LEU A 90 0.74 -3.19 3.65
CA LEU A 90 -0.51 -3.40 4.39
C LEU A 90 -0.28 -3.94 5.80
N VAL A 91 0.77 -4.74 5.96
CA VAL A 91 1.24 -5.30 7.23
C VAL A 91 2.76 -5.35 7.17
N LYS A 92 3.42 -4.89 8.24
CA LYS A 92 4.86 -4.96 8.42
C LYS A 92 5.21 -5.92 9.55
N GLY A 93 6.25 -6.73 9.36
CA GLY A 93 6.76 -7.66 10.37
C GLY A 93 7.70 -8.70 9.76
N ALA A 94 8.01 -9.75 10.52
CA ALA A 94 8.78 -10.91 10.04
C ALA A 94 8.18 -11.50 8.76
N VAL A 95 6.85 -11.42 8.62
CA VAL A 95 6.13 -11.58 7.36
C VAL A 95 5.41 -10.27 7.04
N SER A 96 5.78 -9.64 5.93
CA SER A 96 5.17 -8.43 5.42
C SER A 96 4.15 -8.74 4.32
N TYR A 97 3.07 -7.95 4.27
CA TYR A 97 2.02 -8.06 3.27
C TYR A 97 1.95 -6.80 2.42
N TYR A 98 2.05 -6.96 1.11
CA TYR A 98 2.15 -5.87 0.16
C TYR A 98 1.00 -5.88 -0.84
N VAL A 99 0.61 -4.69 -1.28
CA VAL A 99 -0.26 -4.45 -2.43
C VAL A 99 0.52 -3.74 -3.53
N VAL A 100 0.27 -4.11 -4.77
CA VAL A 100 0.77 -3.44 -5.97
C VAL A 100 -0.40 -3.11 -6.86
N GLU A 101 -0.52 -1.83 -7.20
CA GLU A 101 -1.52 -1.37 -8.16
C GLU A 101 -0.94 -1.37 -9.56
N LYS A 102 -1.71 -1.90 -10.51
CA LYS A 102 -1.36 -1.86 -11.92
C LYS A 102 -2.51 -1.33 -12.73
N TYR A 103 -2.23 -0.29 -13.51
CA TYR A 103 -3.19 0.18 -14.49
C TYR A 103 -3.48 -0.91 -15.52
N ASN A 104 -4.76 -1.17 -15.72
CA ASN A 104 -5.27 -2.07 -16.73
C ASN A 104 -6.06 -1.25 -17.75
N ALA A 105 -5.51 -1.16 -18.96
CA ALA A 105 -6.10 -0.41 -20.06
C ALA A 105 -7.49 -0.96 -20.48
N ALA A 106 -7.73 -2.26 -20.35
CA ALA A 106 -8.99 -2.88 -20.77
C ALA A 106 -10.18 -2.43 -19.91
N ILE A 107 -9.96 -2.23 -18.60
CA ILE A 107 -11.00 -1.74 -17.67
C ILE A 107 -10.87 -0.24 -17.38
N LYS A 108 -9.92 0.45 -18.02
CA LYS A 108 -9.57 1.85 -17.74
C LYS A 108 -9.46 2.15 -16.24
N GLY A 109 -8.80 1.27 -15.50
CA GLY A 109 -8.74 1.33 -14.04
C GLY A 109 -7.57 0.55 -13.46
N TYR A 110 -7.48 0.50 -12.13
CA TYR A 110 -6.40 -0.19 -11.43
C TYR A 110 -6.83 -1.59 -10.99
N MET A 111 -5.92 -2.54 -11.14
CA MET A 111 -6.02 -3.86 -10.53
C MET A 111 -4.99 -3.97 -9.41
N GLN A 112 -5.44 -4.48 -8.27
CA GLN A 112 -4.59 -4.73 -7.12
C GLN A 112 -4.06 -6.17 -7.16
N TYR A 113 -2.77 -6.29 -6.87
CA TYR A 113 -2.09 -7.56 -6.74
C TYR A 113 -1.42 -7.65 -5.37
N TYR A 114 -1.60 -8.78 -4.70
CA TYR A 114 -1.17 -8.98 -3.33
C TYR A 114 0.02 -9.91 -3.23
N TYR A 115 0.94 -9.62 -2.33
CA TYR A 115 2.20 -10.32 -2.18
C TYR A 115 2.59 -10.47 -0.72
N ILE A 116 3.12 -11.64 -0.37
CA ILE A 116 3.61 -11.97 0.96
C ILE A 116 5.13 -12.10 0.89
N TYR A 117 5.83 -11.48 1.82
CA TYR A 117 7.27 -11.60 1.95
C TYR A 117 7.64 -11.96 3.37
N LYS A 118 8.33 -13.08 3.55
CA LYS A 118 8.91 -13.49 4.82
C LYS A 118 10.39 -13.13 4.81
N GLU A 119 10.86 -12.51 5.89
CA GLU A 119 12.26 -12.14 6.05
C GLU A 119 13.18 -13.35 5.84
N GLY A 120 14.31 -13.13 5.17
CA GLY A 120 15.24 -14.21 4.78
C GLY A 120 14.83 -14.98 3.51
N ASN A 121 13.58 -14.85 3.02
CA ASN A 121 13.22 -15.44 1.73
C ASN A 121 13.88 -14.68 0.57
N SER A 122 14.28 -15.42 -0.47
CA SER A 122 14.90 -14.87 -1.66
C SER A 122 13.91 -14.23 -2.65
N LYS A 123 12.61 -14.46 -2.49
CA LYS A 123 11.56 -13.94 -3.38
C LYS A 123 10.24 -13.74 -2.64
N VAL A 124 9.40 -12.87 -3.18
CA VAL A 124 8.00 -12.75 -2.75
C VAL A 124 7.17 -13.97 -3.14
N PHE A 125 6.11 -14.18 -2.37
CA PHE A 125 5.03 -15.09 -2.68
C PHE A 125 3.83 -14.30 -3.19
N LYS A 126 3.30 -14.63 -4.37
CA LYS A 126 2.11 -13.97 -4.91
C LYS A 126 0.87 -14.56 -4.25
N ASP A 127 0.11 -13.73 -3.53
CA ASP A 127 -1.16 -14.16 -2.95
C ASP A 127 -2.27 -14.13 -4.01
N LEU A 128 -3.02 -15.22 -4.08
CA LEU A 128 -4.04 -15.47 -5.11
C LEU A 128 -5.18 -16.29 -4.48
N PRO A 129 -6.44 -16.12 -4.89
CA PRO A 129 -7.52 -16.95 -4.35
C PRO A 129 -7.32 -18.43 -4.72
N ASN A 130 -6.95 -18.72 -5.96
CA ASN A 130 -6.57 -20.05 -6.43
C ASN A 130 -5.45 -19.93 -7.48
N SER A 131 -4.64 -20.98 -7.60
CA SER A 131 -3.74 -21.16 -8.74
C SER A 131 -4.21 -22.35 -9.56
N LEU A 132 -3.73 -22.46 -10.80
CA LEU A 132 -4.07 -23.56 -11.71
C LEU A 132 -3.77 -24.95 -11.10
N THR A 133 -2.80 -25.05 -10.20
CA THR A 133 -2.27 -26.34 -9.68
C THR A 133 -2.46 -26.54 -8.17
N SER A 134 -2.90 -25.51 -7.44
CA SER A 134 -3.09 -25.58 -5.99
C SER A 134 -4.04 -24.51 -5.46
N ASN A 135 -4.95 -24.93 -4.57
CA ASN A 135 -5.87 -24.05 -3.86
C ASN A 135 -5.15 -23.21 -2.79
N TYR A 136 -5.83 -22.17 -2.28
CA TYR A 136 -5.30 -21.29 -1.23
C TYR A 136 -4.74 -22.06 -0.02
N ILE A 137 -5.54 -22.97 0.56
CA ILE A 137 -5.20 -23.74 1.77
C ILE A 137 -3.85 -24.43 1.60
N LYS A 138 -3.69 -25.23 0.55
CA LYS A 138 -2.45 -25.98 0.29
C LYS A 138 -1.22 -25.08 0.17
N ARG A 139 -1.35 -23.93 -0.50
CA ARG A 139 -0.22 -23.02 -0.70
C ARG A 139 0.16 -22.31 0.60
N MET A 140 -0.84 -21.87 1.37
CA MET A 140 -0.62 -21.14 2.62
C MET A 140 -0.11 -22.06 3.73
N SER A 141 -0.67 -23.26 3.87
CA SER A 141 -0.14 -24.28 4.80
C SER A 141 1.32 -24.61 4.50
N LYS A 142 1.70 -24.70 3.22
CA LYS A 142 3.10 -24.91 2.84
C LYS A 142 3.97 -23.71 3.17
N TYR A 143 3.49 -22.49 2.86
CA TYR A 143 4.25 -21.26 3.08
C TYR A 143 4.54 -21.00 4.57
N PHE A 144 3.56 -21.28 5.43
CA PHE A 144 3.65 -21.13 6.88
C PHE A 144 3.89 -22.45 7.61
N SER A 145 4.54 -23.43 6.95
CA SER A 145 4.78 -24.76 7.52
C SER A 145 5.59 -24.75 8.82
N ASP A 146 6.30 -23.66 9.10
CA ASP A 146 7.01 -23.41 10.34
C ASP A 146 6.13 -22.90 11.50
N CYS A 147 4.84 -22.63 11.27
CA CYS A 147 3.89 -22.28 12.32
C CYS A 147 2.66 -23.21 12.32
N PRO A 148 2.73 -24.36 13.03
CA PRO A 148 1.65 -25.36 13.06
C PRO A 148 0.30 -24.81 13.51
N SER A 149 0.28 -23.84 14.44
CA SER A 149 -0.95 -23.20 14.91
C SER A 149 -1.66 -22.42 13.79
N LEU A 150 -0.91 -21.68 12.98
CA LEU A 150 -1.46 -20.98 11.82
C LEU A 150 -1.90 -21.96 10.72
N VAL A 151 -1.10 -22.99 10.44
CA VAL A 151 -1.44 -24.02 9.45
C VAL A 151 -2.79 -24.65 9.78
N LYS A 152 -3.03 -25.00 11.05
CA LYS A 152 -4.30 -25.57 11.51
C LYS A 152 -5.48 -24.62 11.23
N LEU A 153 -5.34 -23.33 11.52
CA LEU A 153 -6.39 -22.33 11.28
C LEU A 153 -6.69 -22.15 9.78
N VAL A 154 -5.67 -22.21 8.92
CA VAL A 154 -5.83 -22.18 7.46
C VAL A 154 -6.54 -23.43 6.95
N GLU A 155 -6.18 -24.61 7.43
CA GLU A 155 -6.79 -25.89 7.04
C GLU A 155 -8.26 -26.00 7.47
N GLN A 156 -8.58 -25.44 8.63
CA GLN A 156 -9.94 -25.34 9.16
C GLN A 156 -10.78 -24.23 8.49
N LYS A 157 -10.18 -23.46 7.57
CA LYS A 157 -10.80 -22.32 6.87
C LYS A 157 -11.18 -21.13 7.77
N GLU A 158 -10.61 -21.05 8.97
CA GLU A 158 -10.71 -19.86 9.82
C GLU A 158 -9.98 -18.68 9.17
N PHE A 159 -8.83 -18.97 8.53
CA PHE A 159 -8.17 -18.04 7.63
C PHE A 159 -8.39 -18.45 6.17
N THR A 160 -9.01 -17.56 5.41
CA THR A 160 -9.31 -17.71 3.98
C THR A 160 -8.55 -16.66 3.18
N TYR A 161 -8.64 -16.69 1.84
CA TYR A 161 -8.04 -15.65 1.00
C TYR A 161 -8.52 -14.23 1.34
N LYS A 162 -9.79 -14.09 1.75
CA LYS A 162 -10.34 -12.78 2.17
C LYS A 162 -9.71 -12.28 3.48
N THR A 163 -9.15 -13.18 4.29
CA THR A 163 -8.57 -12.90 5.59
C THR A 163 -7.06 -13.17 5.65
N THR A 164 -6.37 -13.10 4.50
CA THR A 164 -4.90 -13.25 4.44
C THR A 164 -4.20 -12.23 5.34
N LYS A 165 -4.71 -10.99 5.40
CA LYS A 165 -4.12 -9.92 6.22
C LYS A 165 -4.08 -10.32 7.70
N GLU A 166 -5.19 -10.84 8.22
CA GLU A 166 -5.35 -11.29 9.60
C GLU A 166 -4.47 -12.51 9.88
N ALA A 167 -4.35 -13.43 8.92
CA ALA A 167 -3.46 -14.58 9.04
C ALA A 167 -1.98 -14.16 9.19
N ILE A 168 -1.55 -13.13 8.44
CA ILE A 168 -0.19 -12.59 8.53
C ILE A 168 0.02 -11.85 9.86
N ILE A 169 -0.96 -11.08 10.32
CA ILE A 169 -0.92 -10.43 11.65
C ILE A 169 -0.78 -11.50 12.76
N PHE A 170 -1.54 -12.59 12.65
CA PHE A 170 -1.46 -13.73 13.57
C PHE A 170 -0.06 -14.33 13.57
N TYR A 171 0.52 -14.60 12.39
CA TYR A 171 1.87 -15.13 12.26
C TYR A 171 2.90 -14.25 12.99
N ASN A 172 2.89 -12.95 12.67
CA ASN A 172 3.85 -11.99 13.21
C ASN A 172 3.77 -11.86 14.74
N SER A 173 2.60 -12.14 15.33
CA SER A 173 2.40 -12.00 16.78
C SER A 173 2.68 -13.29 17.54
N ASN A 174 2.45 -14.46 16.92
CA ASN A 174 2.44 -15.75 17.61
C ASN A 174 3.54 -16.71 17.19
N CYS A 175 4.12 -16.53 16.01
CA CYS A 175 5.05 -17.49 15.41
C CYS A 175 6.47 -16.91 15.25
N SER A 176 6.62 -15.60 15.09
CA SER A 176 7.90 -14.95 14.76
C SER A 176 8.61 -14.32 15.96
N LYS A 177 8.61 -15.02 17.11
CA LYS A 177 9.40 -14.60 18.27
C LYS A 177 10.83 -15.12 18.18
#